data_AF-A0ABD0JEA9-F1
#
_entry.id   AF-A0ABD0JEA9-F1
#
_cell.length_a   1.000
_cell.length_b   1.000
_cell.length_c   1.000
_cell.angle_alpha   90.00
_cell.angle_beta   90.00
_cell.angle_gamma   90.00
#
_symmetry.space_group_name_H-M   'P 1'
#
loop_
_entity.id
_entity.type
_entity.pdbx_description
1 polymer ?
#
loop_
_entity_poly.entity_id
_entity_poly.type
_entity_poly.pdbx_seq_one_letter_code
_entity_poly.pdbx_strand_id
1 'polypeptide(L)'
;INNCVGEYNQKYFIQFLFYVGLASCHAITMVIVAWVLDPGVTKEAKHVKLIHSIVLMIESVLFGMFVMAIGCDQISSILNDETAVEHVKKDGPHRQPKSKMALFQEIFGR
;
A
#
# COMPACT_ATOMS: atom_id res chain seq x y z
N ILE A 1 1.28 -12.70 8.07
CA ILE A 1 0.21 -13.66 7.67
C ILE A 1 0.81 -15.05 7.73
N ASN A 2 0.17 -16.01 8.40
CA ASN A 2 0.66 -17.40 8.50
C ASN A 2 0.06 -18.28 7.39
N ASN A 3 0.14 -17.81 6.14
CA ASN A 3 -0.33 -18.53 4.94
C ASN A 3 0.59 -18.18 3.77
N CYS A 4 0.76 -19.11 2.83
CA CYS A 4 1.49 -18.85 1.60
C CYS A 4 0.70 -17.90 0.70
N VAL A 5 1.40 -16.94 0.10
CA VAL A 5 0.84 -16.07 -0.93
C VAL A 5 0.93 -16.81 -2.26
N GLY A 6 -0.22 -17.09 -2.87
CA GLY A 6 -0.35 -17.69 -4.19
C GLY A 6 -1.52 -17.07 -4.95
N GLU A 7 -1.81 -17.54 -6.17
CA GLU A 7 -2.77 -16.94 -7.12
C GLU A 7 -4.14 -16.58 -6.48
N TYR A 8 -4.69 -17.49 -5.68
CA TYR A 8 -5.99 -17.28 -5.00
C TYR A 8 -5.96 -16.25 -3.86
N ASN A 9 -4.80 -16.05 -3.22
CA ASN A 9 -4.64 -15.14 -2.08
C ASN A 9 -3.93 -13.83 -2.43
N GLN A 10 -3.39 -13.72 -3.65
CA GLN A 10 -2.59 -12.57 -4.09
C GLN A 10 -3.41 -11.26 -4.07
N LYS A 11 -4.69 -11.30 -4.48
CA LYS A 11 -5.58 -10.14 -4.43
C LYS A 11 -5.75 -9.60 -3.00
N TYR A 12 -5.98 -10.48 -2.04
CA TYR A 12 -6.14 -10.10 -0.63
C TYR A 12 -4.83 -9.59 -0.03
N PHE A 13 -3.70 -10.16 -0.44
CA PHE A 13 -2.38 -9.70 -0.02
C PHE A 13 -2.07 -8.30 -0.54
N ILE A 14 -2.32 -8.02 -1.82
CA ILE A 14 -2.12 -6.68 -2.39
C ILE A 14 -3.06 -5.66 -1.74
N GLN A 15 -4.32 -6.03 -1.50
CA GLN A 15 -5.25 -5.18 -0.76
C GLN A 15 -4.75 -4.87 0.65
N PHE A 16 -4.20 -5.88 1.35
CA PHE A 16 -3.57 -5.69 2.66
C PHE A 16 -2.38 -4.71 2.57
N LEU A 17 -1.47 -4.90 1.61
CA LEU A 17 -0.33 -3.99 1.40
C LEU A 17 -0.80 -2.55 1.14
N PHE A 18 -1.80 -2.37 0.30
CA PHE A 18 -2.35 -1.04 0.02
C PHE A 18 -2.88 -0.36 1.28
N TYR A 19 -3.65 -1.07 2.12
CA TYR A 19 -4.17 -0.52 3.37
C TYR A 19 -3.07 -0.21 4.39
N VAL A 20 -2.03 -1.03 4.51
CA VAL A 20 -0.90 -0.72 5.39
C VAL A 20 -0.15 0.52 4.89
N GLY A 21 0.04 0.65 3.57
CA GLY A 21 0.62 1.85 2.96
C GLY A 21 -0.20 3.11 3.28
N LEU A 22 -1.52 3.05 3.14
CA LEU A 22 -2.42 4.16 3.51
C LEU A 22 -2.34 4.49 5.00
N ALA A 23 -2.28 3.47 5.87
CA ALA A 23 -2.14 3.67 7.31
C ALA A 23 -0.82 4.38 7.66
N SER A 24 0.29 3.99 7.01
CA SER A 24 1.57 4.69 7.13
C SER A 24 1.48 6.15 6.68
N CYS A 25 0.87 6.43 5.52
CA CYS A 25 0.68 7.80 5.04
C CYS A 25 -0.20 8.63 5.99
N HIS A 26 -1.25 8.03 6.55
CA HIS A 26 -2.13 8.66 7.54
C HIS A 26 -1.37 9.00 8.83
N ALA A 27 -0.53 8.09 9.33
CA ALA A 27 0.30 8.33 10.51
C ALA A 27 1.29 9.49 10.29
N ILE A 28 1.95 9.53 9.13
CA ILE A 28 2.84 10.64 8.75
C ILE A 28 2.07 11.96 8.69
N THR A 29 0.86 11.96 8.11
CA THR A 29 0.01 13.15 8.03
C THR A 29 -0.39 13.65 9.42
N MET A 30 -0.78 12.74 10.33
CA MET A 30 -1.09 13.08 11.73
C MET A 30 0.10 13.72 12.44
N VAL A 31 1.32 13.20 12.22
CA VAL A 31 2.55 13.81 12.75
C VAL A 31 2.72 15.22 12.21
N ILE A 32 2.66 15.42 10.88
CA ILE A 32 2.80 16.75 10.25
C ILE A 32 1.79 17.74 10.83
N VAL A 33 0.51 17.35 10.90
CA VAL A 33 -0.56 18.20 11.44
C VAL A 33 -0.31 18.55 12.91
N ALA A 34 0.14 17.59 13.71
CA ALA A 34 0.46 17.81 15.13
C ALA A 34 1.60 18.83 15.34
N TRP A 35 2.58 18.88 14.43
CA TRP A 35 3.68 19.85 14.47
C TRP A 35 3.27 21.22 13.92
N VAL A 36 2.44 21.27 12.87
CA VAL A 36 2.02 22.53 12.24
C VAL A 36 1.02 23.30 13.11
N LEU A 37 0.10 22.61 13.77
CA LEU A 37 -0.97 23.23 14.57
C LEU A 37 -0.56 23.54 16.02
N ASP A 38 0.71 23.39 16.42
CA ASP A 38 1.17 23.34 17.82
C ASP A 38 0.47 24.38 18.74
N PRO A 39 -0.54 23.97 19.54
CA PRO A 39 -1.40 24.91 20.25
C PRO A 39 -0.79 25.44 21.56
N GLY A 40 0.54 25.51 21.69
CA GLY A 40 1.18 26.07 22.89
C GLY A 40 0.95 25.23 24.16
N VAL A 41 1.18 23.92 24.07
CA VAL A 41 0.96 22.95 25.17
C VAL A 41 1.98 23.09 26.31
N THR A 42 1.62 22.61 27.51
CA THR A 42 2.52 22.51 28.68
C THR A 42 3.75 21.63 28.39
N LYS A 43 4.86 21.87 29.11
CA LYS A 43 6.15 21.19 28.88
C LYS A 43 6.04 19.66 28.93
N GLU A 44 5.30 19.12 29.90
CA GLU A 44 5.07 17.67 30.03
C GLU A 44 4.35 17.07 28.81
N ALA A 45 3.29 17.73 28.33
CA ALA A 45 2.56 17.30 27.15
C ALA A 45 3.42 17.39 25.87
N LYS A 46 4.35 18.34 25.80
CA LYS A 46 5.32 18.45 24.68
C LYS A 46 6.28 17.25 24.64
N HIS A 47 6.78 16.79 25.78
CA HIS A 47 7.66 15.62 25.82
C HIS A 47 6.95 14.34 25.35
N VAL A 48 5.73 14.11 25.83
CA VAL A 48 4.92 12.94 25.40
C VAL A 48 4.60 13.02 23.91
N LYS A 49 4.18 14.20 23.41
CA LYS A 49 3.93 14.41 21.98
C LYS A 49 5.16 14.13 21.13
N LEU A 50 6.33 14.62 21.56
CA LEU A 50 7.59 14.44 20.84
C LEU A 50 7.97 12.96 20.77
N ILE A 51 7.94 12.24 21.88
CA ILE A 51 8.27 10.81 21.92
C ILE A 51 7.30 10.02 21.03
N HIS A 52 5.99 10.25 21.16
CA HIS A 52 4.99 9.55 20.38
C HIS A 52 5.13 9.85 18.87
N SER A 53 5.43 11.11 18.52
CA SER A 53 5.66 11.52 17.13
C SER A 53 6.88 10.83 16.51
N ILE A 54 7.99 10.72 17.26
CA ILE A 54 9.20 10.05 16.78
C ILE A 54 8.94 8.56 16.55
N VAL A 55 8.30 7.88 17.52
CA VAL A 55 7.98 6.45 17.40
C VAL A 55 7.06 6.20 16.20
N LEU A 56 5.99 6.98 16.05
CA LEU A 56 5.07 6.88 14.92
C LEU A 56 5.75 7.16 13.57
N MET A 57 6.68 8.11 13.51
CA MET A 57 7.45 8.39 12.29
C MET A 57 8.32 7.19 11.91
N ILE A 58 9.08 6.64 12.86
CA ILE A 58 9.96 5.48 12.60
C ILE A 58 9.13 4.28 12.15
N GLU A 59 8.05 3.98 12.87
CA GLU A 59 7.16 2.87 12.57
C GLU A 59 6.53 3.01 11.17
N SER A 60 5.96 4.17 10.85
CA SER A 60 5.30 4.42 9.56
C SER A 60 6.25 4.39 8.38
N VAL A 61 7.49 4.90 8.53
CA VAL A 61 8.51 4.87 7.47
C VAL A 61 9.02 3.45 7.25
N LEU A 62 9.32 2.70 8.30
CA LEU A 62 9.79 1.32 8.19
C LEU A 62 8.73 0.43 7.54
N PHE A 63 7.50 0.46 8.05
CA PHE A 63 6.41 -0.31 7.46
C PHE A 63 6.06 0.18 6.05
N GLY A 64 6.06 1.50 5.83
CA GLY A 64 5.75 2.09 4.53
C GLY A 64 6.72 1.68 3.43
N MET A 65 8.04 1.80 3.69
CA MET A 65 9.06 1.38 2.72
C MET A 65 9.02 -0.12 2.45
N PHE A 66 8.88 -0.93 3.49
CA PHE A 66 8.80 -2.39 3.36
C PHE A 66 7.59 -2.83 2.54
N VAL A 67 6.42 -2.27 2.84
CA VAL A 67 5.17 -2.55 2.12
C VAL A 67 5.23 -2.07 0.69
N MET A 68 5.85 -0.91 0.44
CA MET A 68 6.03 -0.39 -0.92
C MET A 68 6.94 -1.27 -1.76
N ALA A 69 8.07 -1.73 -1.20
CA ALA A 69 8.98 -2.64 -1.90
C ALA A 69 8.28 -3.94 -2.29
N ILE A 70 7.62 -4.61 -1.33
CA ILE A 70 6.86 -5.84 -1.59
C ILE A 70 5.71 -5.56 -2.57
N GLY A 71 5.01 -4.44 -2.41
CA GLY A 71 3.93 -4.05 -3.31
C GLY A 71 4.40 -3.91 -4.75
N CYS A 72 5.55 -3.25 -4.97
CA CYS A 72 6.18 -3.13 -6.29
C CYS A 72 6.52 -4.49 -6.89
N ASP A 73 7.08 -5.41 -6.10
CA ASP A 73 7.39 -6.77 -6.57
C ASP A 73 6.12 -7.52 -6.98
N GLN A 74 5.05 -7.44 -6.18
CA GLN A 74 3.77 -8.07 -6.48
C GLN A 74 3.10 -7.47 -7.72
N ILE A 75 3.18 -6.15 -7.90
CA ILE A 75 2.64 -5.47 -9.10
C ILE A 75 3.47 -5.86 -10.32
N SER A 76 4.80 -5.85 -10.24
CA SER A 76 5.70 -6.23 -11.32
C SER A 76 5.45 -7.67 -11.78
N SER A 77 5.26 -8.60 -10.83
CA SER A 77 4.89 -9.99 -11.13
C SER A 77 3.57 -10.09 -11.89
N ILE A 78 2.53 -9.35 -11.48
CA ILE A 78 1.23 -9.34 -12.18
C ILE A 78 1.37 -8.73 -13.59
N LEU A 79 2.08 -7.61 -13.71
CA LEU A 79 2.23 -6.93 -15.00
C LEU A 79 3.01 -7.81 -15.98
N ASN A 80 4.09 -8.46 -15.54
CA ASN A 80 4.89 -9.34 -16.37
C ASN A 80 4.16 -10.63 -16.75
N ASP A 81 3.43 -11.27 -15.82
CA ASP A 81 2.64 -12.47 -16.14
C ASP A 81 1.48 -12.16 -17.08
N GLU A 82 0.75 -11.04 -16.88
CA GLU A 82 -0.28 -10.65 -17.84
C GLU A 82 0.31 -10.34 -19.21
N THR A 83 1.46 -9.66 -19.27
CA THR A 83 2.11 -9.32 -20.55
C THR A 83 2.65 -10.57 -21.26
N ALA A 84 3.20 -11.54 -20.53
CA ALA A 84 3.69 -12.80 -21.07
C ALA A 84 2.53 -13.69 -21.56
N VAL A 85 1.44 -13.78 -20.79
CA VAL A 85 0.23 -14.51 -21.21
C VAL A 85 -0.44 -13.84 -22.40
N GLU A 86 -0.54 -12.50 -22.46
CA GLU A 86 -1.05 -11.80 -23.65
C GLU A 86 -0.19 -12.09 -24.89
N HIS A 87 1.14 -12.15 -24.73
CA HIS A 87 2.05 -12.44 -25.83
C HIS A 87 1.91 -13.88 -26.35
N VAL A 88 1.71 -14.86 -25.47
CA VAL A 88 1.51 -16.28 -25.83
C VAL A 88 0.08 -16.54 -26.34
N LYS A 89 -0.92 -15.85 -25.79
CA LYS A 89 -2.33 -16.07 -26.10
C LYS A 89 -2.81 -15.32 -27.33
N LYS A 90 -2.00 -14.40 -27.88
CA LYS A 90 -2.21 -13.83 -29.22
C LYS A 90 -2.23 -14.90 -30.33
N ASP A 91 -1.71 -16.09 -30.04
CA ASP A 91 -1.78 -17.28 -30.90
C ASP A 91 -3.04 -18.16 -30.68
N GLY A 92 -3.96 -17.79 -29.77
CA GLY A 92 -5.15 -18.58 -29.44
C GLY A 92 -6.47 -17.79 -29.56
N PRO A 93 -7.58 -18.40 -30.03
CA PRO A 93 -8.81 -17.67 -30.30
C PRO A 93 -9.53 -17.26 -29.00
N HIS A 94 -9.59 -15.93 -28.83
CA HIS A 94 -10.64 -15.17 -28.14
C HIS A 94 -10.88 -15.48 -26.65
N ARG A 95 -10.11 -14.85 -25.76
CA ARG A 95 -10.56 -14.53 -24.40
C ARG A 95 -10.38 -13.04 -24.17
N GLN A 96 -11.49 -12.33 -23.97
CA GLN A 96 -11.55 -10.88 -23.76
C GLN A 96 -10.62 -10.47 -22.60
N PRO A 97 -9.63 -9.58 -22.83
CA PRO A 97 -8.78 -9.08 -21.76
C PRO A 97 -9.60 -8.15 -20.85
N LYS A 98 -9.67 -8.45 -19.55
CA LYS A 98 -10.16 -7.46 -18.58
C LYS A 98 -9.05 -6.44 -18.38
N SER A 99 -9.19 -5.28 -19.02
CA SER A 99 -8.25 -4.16 -18.92
C SER A 99 -7.96 -3.83 -17.45
N LYS A 100 -6.69 -3.58 -17.13
CA LYS A 100 -6.22 -3.11 -15.82
C LYS A 100 -6.98 -1.86 -15.34
N MET A 101 -7.52 -1.04 -16.26
CA MET A 101 -8.41 0.07 -15.93
C MET A 101 -9.77 -0.38 -15.35
N ALA A 102 -10.30 -1.52 -15.77
CA ALA A 102 -11.54 -2.07 -15.23
C ALA A 102 -11.36 -2.57 -13.78
N LEU A 103 -10.19 -3.11 -13.45
CA LEU A 103 -9.85 -3.53 -12.08
C LEU A 103 -9.64 -2.32 -11.16
N PHE A 104 -9.01 -1.25 -11.67
CA PHE A 104 -8.91 0.03 -10.94
C PHE A 104 -10.28 0.69 -10.75
N GLN A 105 -11.17 0.66 -11.75
CA GLN A 105 -12.55 1.14 -11.61
C GLN A 105 -13.39 0.30 -10.63
N GLU A 106 -13.13 -1.00 -10.51
CA GLU A 106 -13.82 -1.86 -9.54
C GLU A 106 -13.39 -1.56 -8.09
N ILE A 107 -12.15 -1.10 -7.88
CA ILE A 107 -11.61 -0.75 -6.56
C ILE A 107 -12.00 0.68 -6.15
N PHE A 108 -12.06 1.62 -7.09
CA PHE A 108 -12.38 3.03 -6.81
C PHE A 108 -13.88 3.36 -6.91
N GLY A 109 -14.71 2.44 -7.40
CA GLY A 109 -16.13 2.70 -7.59
C GLY A 109 -16.39 3.69 -8.74
N ARG A 110 -17.64 3.73 -9.20
CA ARG A 110 -18.07 4.54 -10.35
C ARG A 110 -18.29 6.00 -9.99
#